data_AF-A0A1G8D6W1-F1
#
_entry.id   AF-A0A1G8D6W1-F1
#
_cell.length_a   1.000
_cell.length_b   1.000
_cell.length_c   1.000
_cell.angle_alpha   90.00
_cell.angle_beta   90.00
_cell.angle_gamma   90.00
#
_symmetry.space_group_name_H-M   'P 1'
#
loop_
_entity.id
_entity.type
_entity.pdbx_description
1 polymer ?
#
loop_
_entity_poly.entity_id
_entity_poly.type
_entity_poly.pdbx_seq_one_letter_code
_entity_poly.pdbx_strand_id
1 'polypeptide(L)'
;MATIGQLVRRIKDPIARQMAEAGEALSDIFARMGIKSADDIALLRRIDRQNGGTGNARPDIGPTGNQYSVAHQMQLPRGEWGTSRPRHFQLANESLYNDMLADPDYMDAIESMQPGTFGNVSPGAQGAFPRTSPDGWTWQHALTSQADGEGGVMQLVPRWQHEPGSIFQDVLHPRIGPNGGPMGGYAEWAVPNGARR
;
A
#
# COMPACT_ATOMS: atom_id res chain seq x y z
N MET A 1 -0.35 -16.24 -25.59
CA MET A 1 0.60 -16.55 -24.51
C MET A 1 1.47 -15.33 -24.30
N ALA A 2 1.08 -14.46 -23.37
CA ALA A 2 1.90 -13.33 -22.98
C ALA A 2 3.04 -13.87 -22.10
N THR A 3 4.28 -13.57 -22.47
CA THR A 3 5.46 -13.97 -21.71
C THR A 3 5.62 -13.10 -20.47
N ILE A 4 6.15 -13.69 -19.39
CA ILE A 4 6.49 -13.10 -18.07
C ILE A 4 7.10 -11.69 -18.14
N GLY A 5 7.74 -11.32 -19.25
CA GLY A 5 8.29 -9.98 -19.48
C GLY A 5 7.28 -8.83 -19.64
N GLN A 6 5.99 -9.09 -19.87
CA GLN A 6 4.97 -8.03 -19.93
C GLN A 6 4.41 -7.64 -18.54
N LEU A 7 4.44 -8.54 -17.56
CA LEU A 7 3.96 -8.31 -16.19
C LEU A 7 4.89 -7.35 -15.41
N VAL A 8 6.19 -7.37 -15.74
CA VAL A 8 7.23 -6.56 -15.07
C VAL A 8 7.14 -5.05 -15.39
N ARG A 9 6.45 -4.65 -16.47
CA ARG A 9 6.38 -3.23 -16.89
C ARG A 9 5.36 -2.40 -16.12
N ARG A 10 4.48 -3.00 -15.32
CA ARG A 10 3.43 -2.28 -14.58
C ARG A 10 3.77 -2.01 -13.12
N ILE A 11 4.80 -2.68 -12.60
CA ILE A 11 5.31 -2.51 -11.24
C ILE A 11 6.52 -1.56 -11.30
N LYS A 12 6.34 -0.31 -10.87
CA LYS A 12 7.41 0.70 -10.88
C LYS A 12 8.45 0.52 -9.76
N ASP A 13 8.25 -0.42 -8.82
CA ASP A 13 9.12 -0.59 -7.66
C ASP A 13 10.22 -1.67 -7.85
N PRO A 14 11.50 -1.34 -7.59
CA PRO A 14 12.60 -2.31 -7.66
C PRO A 14 12.49 -3.44 -6.61
N ILE A 15 11.77 -3.22 -5.50
CA ILE A 15 11.52 -4.26 -4.47
C ILE A 15 10.49 -5.28 -4.97
N ALA A 16 9.39 -4.83 -5.56
CA ALA A 16 8.36 -5.73 -6.06
C ALA A 16 8.86 -6.55 -7.28
N ARG A 17 9.82 -6.02 -8.03
CA ARG A 17 10.60 -6.79 -9.02
C ARG A 17 11.46 -7.87 -8.37
N GLN A 18 12.16 -7.59 -7.27
CA GLN A 18 12.89 -8.63 -6.51
C GLN A 18 11.95 -9.68 -5.88
N MET A 19 10.74 -9.29 -5.47
CA MET A 19 9.75 -10.21 -4.91
C MET A 19 9.13 -11.14 -5.97
N ALA A 20 8.88 -10.62 -7.18
CA ALA A 20 8.42 -11.43 -8.32
C ALA A 20 9.52 -12.39 -8.84
N GLU A 21 10.79 -11.96 -8.81
CA GLU A 21 11.94 -12.80 -9.19
C GLU A 21 12.27 -13.89 -8.14
N ALA A 22 11.82 -13.74 -6.89
CA ALA A 22 12.08 -14.70 -5.81
C ALA A 22 11.06 -15.84 -5.68
N GLY A 23 9.87 -15.74 -6.30
CA GLY A 23 8.86 -16.80 -6.29
C GLY A 23 8.38 -17.24 -4.90
N GLU A 24 8.56 -16.43 -3.84
CA GLU A 24 8.09 -16.73 -2.49
C GLU A 24 6.86 -15.87 -2.15
N ALA A 25 5.79 -16.50 -1.67
CA ALA A 25 4.59 -15.82 -1.20
C ALA A 25 4.90 -14.96 0.04
N LEU A 26 4.25 -13.79 0.19
CA LEU A 26 4.43 -12.93 1.36
C LEU A 26 4.22 -13.67 2.70
N SER A 27 3.38 -14.70 2.70
CA SER A 27 3.15 -15.59 3.84
C SER A 27 4.43 -16.28 4.34
N ASP A 28 5.35 -16.65 3.44
CA ASP A 28 6.58 -17.35 3.79
C ASP A 28 7.63 -16.39 4.38
N ILE A 29 7.61 -15.13 3.94
CA ILE A 29 8.42 -14.06 4.54
C ILE A 29 7.91 -13.75 5.96
N PHE A 30 6.60 -13.65 6.16
CA PHE A 30 6.01 -13.47 7.50
C PHE A 30 6.27 -14.67 8.43
N ALA A 31 6.18 -15.90 7.91
CA ALA A 31 6.48 -17.11 8.65
C ALA A 31 7.95 -17.22 9.07
N ARG A 32 8.89 -16.80 8.20
CA ARG A 32 10.34 -16.77 8.49
C ARG A 32 10.74 -15.66 9.46
N MET A 33 10.02 -14.55 9.47
CA MET A 33 10.19 -13.48 10.47
C MET A 33 9.50 -13.79 11.81
N GLY A 34 8.80 -14.93 11.92
CA GLY A 34 8.13 -15.36 13.15
C GLY A 34 6.92 -14.50 13.53
N ILE A 35 6.39 -13.69 12.61
CA ILE A 35 5.26 -12.78 12.85
C ILE A 35 3.99 -13.49 12.42
N LYS A 36 3.25 -14.03 13.39
CA LYS A 36 1.97 -14.75 13.20
C LYS A 36 0.79 -13.98 13.77
N SER A 37 1.01 -12.97 14.61
CA SER A 37 -0.04 -12.07 15.11
C SER A 37 0.52 -10.77 15.71
N ALA A 38 -0.37 -9.83 16.05
CA ALA A 38 -0.02 -8.58 16.73
C ALA A 38 0.74 -8.77 18.06
N ASP A 39 0.63 -9.94 18.68
CA ASP A 39 1.34 -10.27 19.93
C ASP A 39 2.85 -10.47 19.72
N ASP A 40 3.30 -10.80 18.50
CA ASP A 40 4.72 -11.00 18.18
C ASP A 40 5.51 -9.68 18.11
N ILE A 41 4.82 -8.56 17.87
CA ILE A 41 5.43 -7.21 17.88
C ILE A 41 5.87 -6.83 19.30
N ALA A 42 5.15 -7.29 20.33
CA ALA A 42 5.54 -7.08 21.73
C ALA A 42 6.77 -7.91 22.13
N LEU A 43 6.98 -9.07 21.48
CA LEU A 43 8.17 -9.92 21.68
C LEU A 43 9.43 -9.28 21.07
N LEU A 44 9.32 -8.71 19.86
CA LEU A 44 10.42 -8.00 19.19
C LEU A 44 10.90 -6.77 20.00
N ARG A 45 9.98 -6.02 20.61
CA ARG A 45 10.32 -4.90 21.52
C ARG A 45 11.04 -5.33 22.80
N ARG A 46 10.90 -6.59 23.25
CA ARG A 46 11.63 -7.13 24.41
C ARG A 46 13.04 -7.59 24.05
N ILE A 47 13.20 -8.20 22.89
CA ILE A 47 14.49 -8.70 22.39
C ILE A 47 15.45 -7.53 22.11
N ASP A 48 14.95 -6.45 21.50
CA ASP A 48 15.74 -5.26 21.18
C ASP A 48 16.24 -4.52 22.45
N ARG A 49 15.42 -4.52 23.51
CA ARG A 49 15.80 -3.92 24.81
C ARG A 49 16.83 -4.75 25.58
N GLN A 50 16.93 -6.06 25.32
CA GLN A 50 17.88 -6.95 26.01
C GLN A 50 19.22 -7.10 25.30
N ASN A 51 19.31 -6.83 23.98
CA ASN A 51 20.51 -7.11 23.18
C ASN A 51 21.44 -5.91 22.95
N GLY A 52 21.38 -4.89 23.82
CA GLY A 52 22.40 -3.83 23.87
C GLY A 52 23.75 -4.36 24.35
N GLY A 53 24.47 -5.09 23.51
CA GLY A 53 25.81 -5.60 23.83
C GLY A 53 26.30 -6.71 22.92
N THR A 54 27.12 -6.33 21.93
CA THR A 54 28.20 -7.13 21.29
C THR A 54 27.82 -8.46 20.60
N GLY A 55 27.97 -8.49 19.27
CA GLY A 55 28.27 -9.74 18.54
C GLY A 55 27.71 -9.79 17.11
N ASN A 56 28.60 -9.65 16.12
CA ASN A 56 28.44 -10.02 14.70
C ASN A 56 27.04 -9.83 14.10
N ALA A 57 26.75 -8.60 13.69
CA ALA A 57 25.53 -8.25 12.96
C ALA A 57 25.47 -8.99 11.63
N ARG A 58 24.56 -9.98 11.53
CA ARG A 58 23.87 -10.23 10.26
C ARG A 58 23.28 -8.88 9.82
N PRO A 59 23.36 -8.48 8.55
CA PRO A 59 22.65 -7.28 8.12
C PRO A 59 21.20 -7.45 8.56
N ASP A 60 20.67 -6.44 9.22
CA ASP A 60 19.25 -6.41 9.56
C ASP A 60 18.49 -6.29 8.23
N ILE A 61 18.00 -7.43 7.71
CA ILE A 61 17.18 -7.52 6.49
C ILE A 61 15.70 -7.21 6.84
N GLY A 62 15.44 -6.64 8.02
CA GLY A 62 14.12 -6.15 8.39
C GLY A 62 13.71 -4.90 7.60
N PRO A 63 12.40 -4.61 7.53
CA PRO A 63 11.93 -3.36 6.95
C PRO A 63 12.50 -2.17 7.74
N THR A 64 13.14 -1.24 7.03
CA THR A 64 13.80 -0.08 7.63
C THR A 64 12.87 1.09 7.89
N GLY A 65 11.65 1.07 7.35
CA GLY A 65 10.72 2.21 7.37
C GLY A 65 11.04 3.29 6.33
N ASN A 66 12.15 3.19 5.61
CA ASN A 66 12.57 4.18 4.59
C ASN A 66 11.83 4.03 3.25
N GLN A 67 11.14 2.90 3.05
CA GLN A 67 10.37 2.58 1.86
C GLN A 67 9.15 1.76 2.29
N TYR A 68 8.05 1.86 1.54
CA TYR A 68 6.80 1.15 1.78
C TYR A 68 6.39 0.38 0.52
N SER A 69 5.46 -0.55 0.66
CA SER A 69 5.00 -1.42 -0.42
C SER A 69 3.70 -0.92 -1.02
N VAL A 70 3.60 -0.94 -2.35
CA VAL A 70 2.39 -0.59 -3.10
C VAL A 70 1.97 -1.80 -3.93
N ALA A 71 0.76 -2.32 -3.69
CA ALA A 71 0.20 -3.45 -4.43
C ALA A 71 -0.49 -3.03 -5.74
N HIS A 72 -1.04 -1.82 -5.76
CA HIS A 72 -1.70 -1.24 -6.91
C HIS A 72 -1.58 0.27 -6.90
N GLN A 73 -1.46 0.89 -8.07
CA GLN A 73 -1.47 2.35 -8.20
C GLN A 73 -2.34 2.76 -9.38
N MET A 74 -3.11 3.82 -9.17
CA MET A 74 -3.87 4.46 -10.23
C MET A 74 -3.86 5.99 -10.07
N GLN A 75 -4.12 6.72 -11.15
CA GLN A 75 -4.27 8.17 -11.11
C GLN A 75 -5.74 8.53 -11.35
N LEU A 76 -6.33 9.28 -10.43
CA LEU A 76 -7.69 9.77 -10.56
C LEU A 76 -7.83 10.69 -11.78
N PRO A 77 -8.96 10.64 -12.50
CA PRO A 77 -9.29 11.66 -13.48
C PRO A 77 -9.20 13.05 -12.84
N ARG A 78 -8.65 14.02 -13.57
CA ARG A 78 -8.39 15.37 -13.02
C ARG A 78 -9.63 16.04 -12.41
N GLY A 79 -10.80 15.84 -13.03
CA GLY A 79 -12.07 16.36 -12.52
C GLY A 79 -12.52 15.76 -11.18
N GLU A 80 -11.98 14.62 -10.78
CA GLU A 80 -12.33 13.93 -9.53
C GLU A 80 -11.43 14.33 -8.36
N TRP A 81 -10.32 15.06 -8.59
CA TRP A 81 -9.34 15.39 -7.54
C TRP A 81 -9.96 16.16 -6.36
N GLY A 82 -10.91 17.04 -6.65
CA GLY A 82 -11.63 17.86 -5.66
C GLY A 82 -12.76 17.13 -4.94
N THR A 83 -12.89 15.82 -5.10
CA THR A 83 -14.00 15.06 -4.50
C THR A 83 -13.61 14.44 -3.15
N SER A 84 -14.59 13.82 -2.49
CA SER A 84 -14.42 13.25 -1.16
C SER A 84 -13.52 12.01 -1.15
N ARG A 85 -12.83 11.72 -0.03
CA ARG A 85 -12.07 10.47 0.16
C ARG A 85 -12.87 9.20 -0.23
N PRO A 86 -14.14 9.04 0.19
CA PRO A 86 -14.91 7.86 -0.20
C PRO A 86 -15.18 7.76 -1.71
N ARG A 87 -15.22 8.90 -2.43
CA ARG A 87 -15.32 8.91 -3.90
C ARG A 87 -14.00 8.48 -4.54
N HIS A 88 -12.85 8.97 -4.03
CA HIS A 88 -11.55 8.50 -4.48
C HIS A 88 -11.38 6.99 -4.28
N PHE A 89 -11.78 6.46 -3.11
CA PHE A 89 -11.71 5.02 -2.83
C PHE A 89 -12.61 4.21 -3.76
N GLN A 90 -13.79 4.72 -4.09
CA GLN A 90 -14.68 4.09 -5.06
C GLN A 90 -14.04 3.94 -6.44
N LEU A 91 -13.43 5.01 -6.95
CA LEU A 91 -12.73 5.01 -8.25
C LEU A 91 -11.49 4.12 -8.23
N ALA A 92 -10.77 4.09 -7.11
CA ALA A 92 -9.61 3.23 -6.95
C ALA A 92 -9.99 1.74 -6.86
N ASN A 93 -11.09 1.40 -6.17
CA ASN A 93 -11.63 0.04 -6.15
C ASN A 93 -12.09 -0.41 -7.54
N GLU A 94 -12.76 0.46 -8.29
CA GLU A 94 -13.12 0.20 -9.68
C GLU A 94 -11.90 -0.08 -10.55
N SER A 95 -10.85 0.73 -10.42
CA SER A 95 -9.57 0.53 -11.13
C SER A 95 -8.95 -0.83 -10.80
N LEU A 96 -8.83 -1.17 -9.51
CA LEU A 96 -8.25 -2.44 -9.09
C LEU A 96 -9.09 -3.64 -9.55
N TYR A 97 -10.41 -3.58 -9.39
CA TYR A 97 -11.32 -4.62 -9.84
C TYR A 97 -11.17 -4.89 -11.35
N ASN A 98 -11.18 -3.82 -12.15
CA ASN A 98 -11.07 -3.94 -13.61
C ASN A 98 -9.71 -4.52 -14.03
N ASP A 99 -8.62 -4.12 -13.36
CA ASP A 99 -7.28 -4.66 -13.64
C ASP A 99 -7.15 -6.13 -13.20
N MET A 100 -7.69 -6.51 -12.03
CA MET A 100 -7.73 -7.93 -11.60
C MET A 100 -8.60 -8.77 -12.55
N LEU A 101 -9.75 -8.26 -12.99
CA LEU A 101 -10.64 -8.97 -13.90
C LEU A 101 -10.00 -9.17 -15.29
N ALA A 102 -9.21 -8.21 -15.76
CA ALA A 102 -8.55 -8.28 -17.06
C ALA A 102 -7.31 -9.18 -17.07
N ASP A 103 -6.68 -9.41 -15.92
CA ASP A 103 -5.43 -10.16 -15.79
C ASP A 103 -5.52 -11.17 -14.62
N PRO A 104 -5.83 -12.45 -14.92
CA PRO A 104 -5.93 -13.49 -13.90
C PRO A 104 -4.63 -13.74 -13.11
N ASP A 105 -3.45 -13.59 -13.73
CA ASP A 105 -2.18 -13.76 -13.02
C ASP A 105 -1.98 -12.62 -12.01
N TYR A 106 -2.38 -11.41 -12.37
CA TYR A 106 -2.39 -10.26 -11.45
C TYR A 106 -3.43 -10.44 -10.33
N MET A 107 -4.61 -10.95 -10.64
CA MET A 107 -5.61 -11.31 -9.63
C MET A 107 -5.04 -12.31 -8.62
N ASP A 108 -4.46 -13.41 -9.10
CA ASP A 108 -3.87 -14.45 -8.26
C ASP A 108 -2.74 -13.91 -7.38
N ALA A 109 -1.91 -13.00 -7.91
CA ALA A 109 -0.87 -12.34 -7.13
C ALA A 109 -1.45 -11.47 -5.99
N ILE A 110 -2.48 -10.66 -6.26
CA ILE A 110 -3.13 -9.81 -5.25
C ILE A 110 -3.84 -10.67 -4.18
N GLU A 111 -4.57 -11.71 -4.60
CA GLU A 111 -5.25 -12.65 -3.70
C GLU A 111 -4.26 -13.45 -2.83
N SER A 112 -3.09 -13.81 -3.37
CA SER A 112 -2.04 -14.48 -2.60
C SER A 112 -1.43 -13.57 -1.52
N MET A 113 -1.42 -12.26 -1.74
CA MET A 113 -0.96 -11.29 -0.74
C MET A 113 -2.01 -11.02 0.34
N GLN A 114 -3.28 -10.94 -0.04
CA GLN A 114 -4.40 -10.71 0.88
C GLN A 114 -5.68 -11.35 0.31
N PRO A 115 -6.06 -12.55 0.81
CA PRO A 115 -7.24 -13.26 0.34
C PRO A 115 -8.53 -12.47 0.53
N GLY A 116 -9.41 -12.51 -0.47
CA GLY A 116 -10.71 -11.84 -0.48
C GLY A 116 -10.69 -10.43 -1.08
N THR A 117 -9.52 -9.93 -1.53
CA THR A 117 -9.38 -8.57 -2.07
C THR A 117 -10.31 -8.31 -3.25
N PHE A 118 -10.39 -9.24 -4.21
CA PHE A 118 -11.27 -9.17 -5.39
C PHE A 118 -12.73 -9.01 -4.99
N GLY A 119 -13.18 -9.80 -4.01
CA GLY A 119 -14.54 -9.72 -3.46
C GLY A 119 -14.79 -8.38 -2.77
N ASN A 120 -13.82 -7.88 -1.98
CA ASN A 120 -13.94 -6.61 -1.28
C ASN A 120 -13.99 -5.39 -2.22
N VAL A 121 -13.42 -5.48 -3.44
CA VAL A 121 -13.46 -4.38 -4.44
C VAL A 121 -14.50 -4.58 -5.52
N SER A 122 -15.19 -5.72 -5.55
CA SER A 122 -16.24 -6.00 -6.54
C SER A 122 -17.45 -5.06 -6.38
N PRO A 123 -18.14 -4.70 -7.48
CA PRO A 123 -19.34 -3.90 -7.39
C PRO A 123 -20.47 -4.68 -6.69
N GLY A 124 -21.32 -3.95 -5.96
CA GLY A 124 -22.53 -4.53 -5.36
C GLY A 124 -23.59 -4.90 -6.40
N ALA A 125 -24.72 -5.46 -5.94
CA ALA A 125 -25.81 -5.89 -6.83
C ALA A 125 -26.38 -4.78 -7.74
N GLN A 126 -26.26 -3.52 -7.30
CA GLN A 126 -26.69 -2.34 -8.07
C GLN A 126 -25.57 -1.74 -8.94
N GLY A 127 -24.42 -2.41 -9.07
CA GLY A 127 -23.29 -1.99 -9.90
C GLY A 127 -22.37 -0.95 -9.26
N ALA A 128 -22.66 -0.48 -8.04
CA ALA A 128 -21.83 0.50 -7.37
C ALA A 128 -20.61 -0.15 -6.70
N PHE A 129 -19.42 0.42 -6.93
CA PHE A 129 -18.19 0.03 -6.25
C PHE A 129 -18.15 0.50 -4.78
N PRO A 130 -17.53 -0.27 -3.86
CA PRO A 130 -17.41 0.10 -2.46
C PRO A 130 -16.67 1.43 -2.26
N ARG A 131 -17.07 2.20 -1.24
CA ARG A 131 -16.49 3.52 -0.91
C ARG A 131 -15.44 3.47 0.21
N THR A 132 -14.98 2.26 0.54
CA THR A 132 -14.02 1.94 1.61
C THR A 132 -12.84 1.17 1.02
N SER A 133 -11.70 1.16 1.70
CA SER A 133 -10.60 0.28 1.32
C SER A 133 -10.97 -1.19 1.49
N PRO A 134 -10.39 -2.12 0.70
CA PRO A 134 -10.55 -3.54 0.93
C PRO A 134 -9.85 -3.98 2.24
N ASP A 135 -10.28 -5.10 2.81
CA ASP A 135 -9.81 -5.56 4.12
C ASP A 135 -8.31 -5.85 4.12
N GLY A 136 -7.60 -5.45 5.18
CA GLY A 136 -6.13 -5.56 5.27
C GLY A 136 -5.34 -4.55 4.44
N TRP A 137 -6.01 -3.76 3.59
CA TRP A 137 -5.40 -2.71 2.79
C TRP A 137 -5.87 -1.31 3.22
N THR A 138 -5.16 -0.30 2.71
CA THR A 138 -5.67 1.07 2.67
C THR A 138 -5.34 1.73 1.35
N TRP A 139 -6.26 2.59 0.91
CA TRP A 139 -5.97 3.56 -0.13
C TRP A 139 -5.23 4.75 0.50
N GLN A 140 -3.97 4.92 0.12
CA GLN A 140 -3.16 6.09 0.40
C GLN A 140 -3.33 7.10 -0.73
N HIS A 141 -3.59 8.36 -0.36
CA HIS A 141 -3.41 9.48 -1.29
C HIS A 141 -1.91 9.81 -1.36
N ALA A 142 -1.24 9.43 -2.45
CA ALA A 142 0.19 9.66 -2.60
C ALA A 142 0.49 11.17 -2.71
N LEU A 143 1.56 11.61 -2.07
CA LEU A 143 2.13 12.93 -2.28
C LEU A 143 2.69 13.02 -3.70
N THR A 144 2.79 14.22 -4.25
CA THR A 144 3.45 14.46 -5.54
C THR A 144 4.90 13.95 -5.55
N SER A 145 5.60 14.06 -4.42
CA SER A 145 6.97 13.52 -4.25
C SER A 145 7.04 11.99 -4.21
N GLN A 146 5.92 11.30 -4.00
CA GLN A 146 5.79 9.83 -4.06
C GLN A 146 5.27 9.36 -5.44
N ALA A 147 4.95 10.30 -6.33
CA ALA A 147 4.20 10.05 -7.55
C ALA A 147 4.83 10.74 -8.78
N ASP A 148 6.16 10.80 -8.85
CA ASP A 148 6.90 11.41 -9.98
C ASP A 148 6.49 12.88 -10.28
N GLY A 149 6.02 13.62 -9.26
CA GLY A 149 5.52 15.00 -9.40
C GLY A 149 4.02 15.12 -9.68
N GLU A 150 3.32 14.00 -9.85
CA GLU A 150 1.91 13.97 -10.23
C GLU A 150 0.95 14.03 -9.03
N GLY A 151 -0.15 14.77 -9.18
CA GLY A 151 -1.26 14.77 -8.24
C GLY A 151 -2.30 13.69 -8.56
N GLY A 152 -3.24 13.47 -7.63
CA GLY A 152 -4.37 12.56 -7.87
C GLY A 152 -4.03 11.08 -7.82
N VAL A 153 -2.82 10.71 -7.41
CA VAL A 153 -2.38 9.31 -7.36
C VAL A 153 -2.89 8.62 -6.10
N MET A 154 -3.54 7.47 -6.30
CA MET A 154 -4.01 6.55 -5.28
C MET A 154 -3.11 5.32 -5.27
N GLN A 155 -2.59 4.95 -4.11
CA GLN A 155 -1.77 3.76 -3.91
C GLN A 155 -2.47 2.80 -2.93
N LEU A 156 -2.59 1.53 -3.28
CA LEU A 156 -3.05 0.48 -2.38
C LEU A 156 -1.85 -0.01 -1.58
N VAL A 157 -1.84 0.26 -0.28
CA VAL A 157 -0.76 -0.13 0.63
C VAL A 157 -1.30 -1.04 1.74
N PRO A 158 -0.50 -1.95 2.31
CA PRO A 158 -0.94 -2.74 3.44
C PRO A 158 -1.38 -1.85 4.62
N ARG A 159 -2.50 -2.16 5.26
CA ARG A 159 -3.06 -1.34 6.35
C ARG A 159 -2.04 -1.09 7.46
N TRP A 160 -1.32 -2.13 7.86
CA TRP A 160 -0.31 -2.08 8.93
C TRP A 160 0.85 -1.12 8.63
N GLN A 161 1.18 -0.86 7.35
CA GLN A 161 2.19 0.14 6.99
C GLN A 161 1.64 1.56 7.22
N HIS A 162 0.35 1.79 7.02
CA HIS A 162 -0.28 3.11 7.13
C HIS A 162 -0.89 3.41 8.52
N GLU A 163 -0.82 2.49 9.47
CA GLU A 163 -1.30 2.70 10.83
C GLU A 163 -0.46 3.71 11.60
N PRO A 164 -1.06 4.64 12.38
CA PRO A 164 -0.31 5.55 13.22
C PRO A 164 0.67 4.82 14.14
N GLY A 165 1.92 5.26 14.17
CA GLY A 165 2.99 4.64 14.96
C GLY A 165 3.71 3.49 14.26
N SER A 166 3.35 3.15 13.01
CA SER A 166 4.18 2.27 12.18
C SER A 166 5.53 2.93 11.87
N ILE A 167 6.55 2.11 11.59
CA ILE A 167 7.86 2.59 11.15
C ILE A 167 7.83 3.26 9.76
N PHE A 168 6.71 3.17 9.03
CA PHE A 168 6.55 3.74 7.68
C PHE A 168 5.83 5.08 7.69
N GLN A 169 5.38 5.56 8.85
CA GLN A 169 4.65 6.83 8.95
C GLN A 169 5.43 7.99 8.34
N ASP A 170 6.73 8.07 8.60
CA ASP A 170 7.56 9.16 8.12
C ASP A 170 7.78 9.12 6.61
N VAL A 171 7.82 7.93 5.99
CA VAL A 171 7.92 7.83 4.52
C VAL A 171 6.57 8.01 3.82
N LEU A 172 5.47 7.59 4.45
CA LEU A 172 4.11 7.74 3.92
C LEU A 172 3.59 9.18 4.07
N HIS A 173 3.92 9.83 5.18
CA HIS A 173 3.50 11.20 5.53
C HIS A 173 4.69 12.08 5.95
N PRO A 174 5.69 12.31 5.08
CA PRO A 174 6.91 13.05 5.40
C PRO A 174 6.71 14.54 5.67
N ARG A 175 5.50 15.07 5.42
CA ARG A 175 5.19 16.50 5.57
C ARG A 175 4.34 16.73 6.80
N ILE A 176 4.67 17.78 7.55
CA ILE A 176 3.85 18.30 8.64
C ILE A 176 2.99 19.44 8.11
N GLY A 177 1.72 19.40 8.45
CA GLY A 177 0.75 20.41 8.07
C GLY A 177 0.74 21.66 8.94
N PRO A 178 -0.04 22.69 8.57
CA PRO A 178 -0.17 23.93 9.32
C PRO A 178 -0.64 23.75 10.77
N ASN A 179 -1.28 22.62 11.07
CA ASN A 179 -1.79 22.28 12.39
C ASN A 179 -0.85 21.34 13.17
N GLY A 180 0.37 21.09 12.67
CA GLY A 180 1.36 20.22 13.34
C GLY A 180 1.15 18.71 13.13
N GLY A 181 0.13 18.27 12.39
CA GLY A 181 -0.12 16.85 12.09
C GLY A 181 0.46 16.38 10.76
N PRO A 182 0.70 15.07 10.58
CA PRO A 182 1.16 14.49 9.31
C PRO A 182 0.18 14.77 8.17
N MET A 183 0.71 15.07 6.99
CA MET A 183 -0.06 15.34 5.77
C MET A 183 0.25 14.32 4.68
N GLY A 184 -0.81 13.71 4.15
CA GLY A 184 -0.77 12.92 2.92
C GLY A 184 -1.26 13.70 1.70
N GLY A 185 -1.26 13.05 0.54
CA GLY A 185 -1.64 13.64 -0.76
C GLY A 185 -3.03 14.27 -0.79
N TYR A 186 -3.97 13.81 0.02
CA TYR A 186 -5.30 14.43 0.08
C TYR A 186 -5.23 15.91 0.49
N ALA A 187 -4.38 16.24 1.46
CA ALA A 187 -4.17 17.62 1.88
C ALA A 187 -3.37 18.42 0.84
N GLU A 188 -2.43 17.77 0.15
CA GLU A 188 -1.56 18.41 -0.85
C GLU A 188 -2.29 18.75 -2.15
N TRP A 189 -3.10 17.84 -2.69
CA TRP A 189 -3.72 18.02 -4.01
C TRP A 189 -5.25 17.93 -3.99
N ALA A 190 -5.91 17.18 -3.10
CA ALA A 190 -7.37 17.10 -3.16
C ALA A 190 -8.05 18.37 -2.62
N VAL A 191 -7.61 18.82 -1.44
CA VAL A 191 -8.17 20.02 -0.77
C VAL A 191 -8.00 21.29 -1.62
N PRO A 192 -6.83 21.59 -2.21
CA PRO A 192 -6.70 22.74 -3.12
C PRO A 192 -7.58 22.66 -4.37
N ASN A 193 -8.02 21.46 -4.77
CA ASN A 193 -8.94 21.25 -5.88
C ASN A 193 -10.43 21.24 -5.45
N GLY A 194 -10.75 21.58 -4.20
CA GLY A 194 -12.13 21.75 -3.72
C GLY A 194 -12.64 20.65 -2.79
N ALA A 195 -11.81 19.65 -2.46
CA ALA A 195 -12.20 18.61 -1.52
C ALA A 195 -12.34 19.18 -0.10
N ARG A 196 -13.37 18.74 0.64
CA ARG A 196 -13.53 19.10 2.05
C ARG A 196 -12.46 18.39 2.88
N ARG A 197 -11.90 19.09 3.88
CA ARG A 197 -10.94 18.54 4.84
C ARG A 197 -11.55 17.42 5.67
#